data_AF-A0A7X7JD86-F1
#
_entry.id   AF-A0A7X7JD86-F1
#
_cell.length_a   1.000
_cell.length_b   1.000
_cell.length_c   1.000
_cell.angle_alpha   90.00
_cell.angle_beta   90.00
_cell.angle_gamma   90.00
#
_symmetry.space_group_name_H-M   'P 1'
#
loop_
_entity.id
_entity.type
_entity.pdbx_description
1 polymer ?
#
loop_
_entity_poly.entity_id
_entity_poly.type
_entity_poly.pdbx_seq_one_letter_code
_entity_poly.pdbx_strand_id
1 'polypeptide(L)' 'MAASRTPSAPTADAIANRTASRRISFATISEPLEVPDLLGLQTESFDWLLGNEAWQAR' A
#
# COMPACT_ATOMS: atom_id res chain seq x y z
N MET A 1 -20.81 23.13 -5.76
CA MET A 1 -19.63 22.46 -6.33
C MET A 1 -18.73 22.05 -5.16
N ALA A 2 -18.79 20.80 -4.69
CA ALA A 2 -17.92 20.30 -3.63
C ALA A 2 -16.92 19.32 -4.26
N ALA A 3 -15.64 19.67 -4.27
CA ALA A 3 -14.58 18.81 -4.80
C ALA A 3 -14.26 17.72 -3.78
N SER A 4 -14.57 16.47 -4.15
CA SER A 4 -14.14 15.26 -3.46
C SER A 4 -12.61 15.15 -3.56
N ARG A 5 -11.94 15.29 -2.42
CA ARG A 5 -10.50 15.04 -2.28
C ARG A 5 -10.33 13.55 -1.97
N THR A 6 -9.79 12.79 -2.90
CA THR A 6 -9.42 11.39 -2.68
C THR A 6 -8.24 11.35 -1.70
N PRO A 7 -8.33 10.63 -0.58
CA PRO A 7 -7.18 10.45 0.29
C PRO A 7 -6.15 9.60 -0.44
N SER A 8 -4.88 10.03 -0.41
CA SER A 8 -3.77 9.23 -0.91
C SER A 8 -3.68 7.94 -0.10
N ALA A 9 -3.49 6.80 -0.78
CA ALA A 9 -3.36 5.51 -0.13
C ALA A 9 -2.14 5.55 0.82
N PRO A 10 -2.30 5.11 2.08
CA PRO A 10 -1.18 5.10 3.01
C PRO A 10 -0.12 4.09 2.56
N THR A 11 1.15 4.48 2.64
CA THR A 11 2.28 3.57 2.39
C THR A 11 2.33 2.45 3.43
N ALA A 12 2.91 1.30 3.06
CA ALA A 12 3.07 0.15 3.96
C ALA A 12 3.73 0.55 5.30
N ASP A 13 4.79 1.37 5.23
CA ASP A 13 5.44 1.96 6.41
C ASP A 13 4.49 2.77 7.31
N ALA A 14 3.60 3.57 6.69
CA ALA A 14 2.63 4.38 7.41
C ALA A 14 1.48 3.56 8.01
N ILE A 15 1.23 2.35 7.49
CA ILE A 15 0.30 1.38 8.08
C ILE A 15 0.97 0.67 9.25
N ALA A 16 2.20 0.18 9.06
CA ALA A 16 3.00 -0.48 10.09
C ALA A 16 3.18 0.41 11.33
N ASN A 17 3.43 1.70 11.12
CA ASN A 17 3.64 2.67 12.20
C ASN A 17 2.33 3.10 12.92
N ARG A 18 1.15 2.89 12.31
CA ARG A 18 -0.14 3.27 12.91
C ARG A 18 -0.75 2.23 13.84
N THR A 19 -0.29 0.97 13.80
CA THR A 19 -0.99 -0.14 14.49
C THR A 19 -0.12 -1.00 15.40
N ALA A 20 1.22 -0.86 15.37
CA ALA A 20 2.10 -1.79 16.08
C ALA A 20 2.28 -1.47 17.57
N SER A 21 1.23 -1.65 18.38
CA SER A 21 1.48 -2.10 19.76
C SER A 21 2.25 -3.42 19.67
N ARG A 22 3.35 -3.56 20.42
CA ARG A 22 4.28 -4.68 20.24
C ARG A 22 3.58 -6.02 20.53
N ARG A 23 3.39 -6.83 19.48
CA ARG A 23 2.81 -8.18 19.57
C ARG A 23 3.93 -9.22 19.68
N ILE A 24 3.80 -10.15 20.61
CA ILE A 24 4.75 -11.27 20.75
C ILE A 24 4.48 -12.27 19.62
N SER A 25 5.54 -12.68 18.92
CA SER A 25 5.53 -13.69 17.87
C SER A 25 6.36 -14.90 18.32
N PHE A 26 5.92 -16.10 17.93
CA PHE A 26 6.65 -17.35 18.15
C PHE A 26 7.35 -17.85 16.86
N ALA A 27 7.46 -17.00 15.83
CA ALA A 27 8.13 -17.34 14.59
C ALA A 27 9.60 -17.70 14.86
N THR A 28 10.01 -18.91 14.45
CA THR A 28 11.38 -19.40 14.64
C THR A 28 12.32 -18.95 13.51
N ILE A 29 11.76 -18.71 12.32
CA ILE A 29 12.49 -18.28 11.12
C ILE A 29 11.97 -16.90 10.71
N SER A 30 12.86 -16.02 10.26
CA SER A 30 12.49 -14.71 9.72
C SER A 30 12.09 -14.83 8.26
N GLU A 31 10.95 -14.25 7.88
CA GLU A 31 10.59 -14.07 6.48
C GLU A 31 11.48 -12.97 5.88
N PRO A 32 12.25 -13.23 4.81
CA PRO A 32 13.11 -12.22 4.21
C PRO A 32 12.34 -11.25 3.31
N LEU A 33 11.16 -11.64 2.82
CA LEU A 33 10.33 -10.83 1.95
C LEU A 33 9.21 -10.18 2.76
N GLU A 34 9.02 -8.87 2.56
CA GLU A 34 7.92 -8.14 3.20
C GLU A 34 6.56 -8.53 2.60
N VAL A 35 5.50 -8.30 3.38
CA VAL A 35 4.13 -8.45 2.88
C VAL A 35 3.91 -7.49 1.71
N PRO A 36 3.49 -7.99 0.53
CA PRO A 36 3.25 -7.14 -0.63
C PRO A 36 2.03 -6.23 -0.43
N ASP A 37 1.91 -5.20 -1.28
CA ASP A 37 0.70 -4.39 -1.32
C ASP A 37 -0.51 -5.24 -1.72
N LEU A 38 -1.40 -5.47 -0.75
CA LEU A 38 -2.58 -6.32 -0.90
C LEU A 38 -3.58 -5.78 -1.93
N LEU A 39 -3.51 -4.48 -2.24
CA LEU A 39 -4.34 -3.84 -3.25
C LEU A 39 -3.54 -3.45 -4.50
N GLY A 40 -2.23 -3.71 -4.54
CA GLY A 40 -1.32 -3.30 -5.60
C GLY A 40 -1.80 -3.74 -6.98
N LEU A 41 -2.23 -5.00 -7.12
CA LEU A 41 -2.76 -5.49 -8.39
C LEU A 41 -4.00 -4.70 -8.86
N GLN A 42 -4.88 -4.35 -7.93
CA GLN A 42 -6.11 -3.63 -8.26
C GLN A 42 -5.78 -2.19 -8.65
N THR A 43 -5.00 -1.50 -7.83
CA THR A 43 -4.62 -0.10 -8.07
C THR A 43 -3.81 0.04 -9.36
N GLU A 44 -2.83 -0.83 -9.59
CA GLU A 44 -2.00 -0.80 -10.80
C GLU A 44 -2.80 -1.10 -12.07
N SER A 45 -3.77 -2.02 -12.01
CA SER A 45 -4.63 -2.33 -13.16
C SER A 45 -5.50 -1.12 -13.55
N PHE A 46 -6.04 -0.40 -12.56
CA PHE A 46 -6.83 0.80 -12.80
C PHE A 46 -5.97 1.99 -13.25
N ASP A 47 -4.79 2.17 -12.68
CA ASP A 47 -3.85 3.21 -13.09
C ASP A 47 -3.37 3.01 -14.53
N TRP A 48 -3.12 1.76 -14.93
CA TRP A 48 -2.82 1.39 -16.32
C TRP A 48 -3.99 1.72 -17.26
N LEU A 49 -5.20 1.29 -16.91
CA LEU A 49 -6.39 1.49 -17.75
C LEU A 49 -6.69 2.98 -17.97
N LEU A 50 -6.51 3.81 -16.93
CA LEU A 50 -6.79 5.24 -16.99
C LEU A 50 -5.63 6.07 -17.56
N GLY A 51 -4.45 5.47 -17.76
CA GLY A 51 -3.27 6.16 -18.27
C GLY A 51 -2.79 7.27 -17.35
N ASN A 52 -2.85 7.05 -16.03
CA ASN A 52 -2.56 8.07 -15.03
C ASN A 52 -1.08 8.51 -15.07
N GLU A 53 -0.77 9.75 -14.67
CA GLU A 53 0.61 10.29 -14.72
C GLU A 53 1.60 9.46 -13.90
N ALA A 54 1.14 8.91 -12.76
CA ALA A 54 1.91 8.02 -11.91
C ALA A 54 2.27 6.67 -12.58
N TRP A 55 1.51 6.24 -13.58
CA TRP A 55 1.82 5.06 -14.39
C TRP A 55 2.73 5.42 -15.57
N GLN A 56 2.49 6.56 -16.24
CA GLN A 56 3.34 7.05 -17.34
C GLN A 56 4.77 7.40 -16.90
N ALA A 57 4.96 7.81 -15.64
CA ALA A 57 6.25 8.19 -15.09
C ALA A 57 7.10 7.02 -14.57
N ARG A 58 6.59 5.78 -14.63
CA ARG A 58 7.26 4.56 -14.17
C ARG A 58 8.09 3.89 -15.25
#